data_AF-A0A9D5WE13-F1
#
_entry.id   AF-A0A9D5WE13-F1
#
_cell.length_a   1.000
_cell.length_b   1.000
_cell.length_c   1.000
_cell.angle_alpha   90.00
_cell.angle_beta   90.00
_cell.angle_gamma   90.00
#
_symmetry.space_group_name_H-M   'P 1'
#
loop_
_entity.id
_entity.type
_entity.pdbx_description
1 polymer ?
#
loop_
_entity_poly.entity_id
_entity_poly.type
_entity_poly.pdbx_seq_one_letter_code
_entity_poly.pdbx_strand_id
1 'polypeptide(L)' 'MKTKYFLYARKSSEDEERQVMSIEAQLAELADYAKLEHIEIAEIFTESKSAK' A
#
# COMPACT_ATOMS: atom_id res chain seq x y z
N MET A 1 4.99 9.30 23.65
CA MET A 1 3.94 8.81 22.74
C MET A 1 4.60 8.06 21.59
N LYS A 2 4.07 6.93 21.15
CA LYS A 2 4.56 6.26 19.93
C LYS A 2 4.00 6.99 18.71
N THR A 3 4.84 7.22 17.71
CA THR A 3 4.42 7.76 16.41
C THR A 3 3.60 6.71 15.68
N LYS A 4 2.42 7.10 15.23
CA LYS A 4 1.56 6.24 14.40
C LYS A 4 1.59 6.73 12.96
N TYR A 5 1.47 5.80 12.03
CA TYR A 5 1.58 6.03 10.60
C TYR A 5 0.31 5.59 9.89
N PHE A 6 0.05 6.19 8.74
CA PHE A 6 -0.96 5.70 7.80
C PHE A 6 -0.27 4.93 6.68
N LEU A 7 -0.85 3.82 6.26
CA LEU A 7 -0.41 3.06 5.09
C LEU A 7 -1.30 3.44 3.92
N TYR A 8 -0.72 3.89 2.81
CA TYR A 8 -1.46 4.20 1.59
C TYR A 8 -0.92 3.38 0.42
N ALA A 9 -1.78 2.58 -0.20
CA ALA A 9 -1.48 1.82 -1.41
C ALA A 9 -2.35 2.29 -2.57
N ARG A 10 -1.75 2.50 -3.75
CA ARG A 10 -2.46 3.03 -4.92
C ARG A 10 -2.07 2.29 -6.19
N LYS A 11 -3.06 2.05 -7.06
CA LYS A 11 -2.86 1.60 -8.43
C LYS A 11 -3.54 2.59 -9.38
N SER A 12 -2.76 3.20 -10.28
CA SER A 12 -3.18 4.28 -11.19
C SER A 12 -3.54 3.83 -12.60
N SER A 13 -3.40 2.53 -12.90
CA SER A 13 -3.77 1.95 -14.19
C SER A 13 -4.08 0.45 -14.06
N GLU A 14 -5.03 -0.03 -14.86
CA GLU A 14 -5.28 -1.45 -15.11
C GLU A 14 -4.45 -1.98 -16.28
N ASP A 15 -3.54 -1.17 -16.82
CA ASP A 15 -2.72 -1.51 -17.97
C ASP A 15 -1.73 -2.64 -17.63
N GLU A 16 -2.18 -3.88 -17.85
CA GLU A 16 -1.45 -5.13 -17.60
C GLU A 16 -0.14 -5.21 -18.40
N GLU A 17 -0.01 -4.45 -19.50
CA GLU A 17 1.21 -4.40 -20.32
C GLU A 17 2.40 -3.82 -19.55
N ARG A 18 2.13 -2.92 -18.59
CA ARG A 18 3.10 -2.45 -17.62
C ARG A 18 2.77 -3.17 -16.33
N GLN A 19 3.39 -4.31 -16.06
CA GLN A 19 3.15 -5.08 -14.83
C GLN A 19 3.45 -4.24 -13.57
N VAL A 20 2.44 -3.50 -13.12
CA VAL A 20 2.47 -2.74 -11.87
C VAL A 20 1.95 -3.65 -10.76
N MET A 21 2.63 -3.63 -9.61
CA MET A 21 2.25 -4.40 -8.44
C MET A 21 0.79 -4.14 -8.05
N SER A 22 0.03 -5.22 -7.82
CA SER A 22 -1.35 -5.12 -7.34
C SER A 22 -1.39 -4.44 -5.97
N ILE A 23 -2.54 -3.86 -5.60
CA ILE A 23 -2.69 -3.22 -4.29
C ILE A 23 -2.46 -4.25 -3.17
N GLU A 24 -2.92 -5.49 -3.34
CA GLU A 24 -2.75 -6.57 -2.37
C GLU A 24 -1.27 -6.90 -2.14
N ALA A 25 -0.47 -6.96 -3.22
CA ALA A 25 0.96 -7.19 -3.12
C ALA A 25 1.69 -6.02 -2.43
N GLN A 26 1.30 -4.78 -2.73
CA GLN A 26 1.82 -3.60 -2.02
C GLN A 26 1.50 -3.65 -0.51
N LEU A 27 0.26 -4.02 -0.15
CA LEU A 27 -0.16 -4.13 1.24
C LEU A 27 0.61 -5.22 2.00
N ALA A 28 0.86 -6.37 1.36
CA ALA A 28 1.61 -7.46 1.99
C ALA A 28 3.05 -7.03 2.29
N GLU A 29 3.76 -6.45 1.31
CA GLU A 29 5.14 -5.99 1.49
C GLU A 29 5.25 -4.91 2.58
N LEU A 30 4.34 -3.93 2.57
CA LEU A 30 4.34 -2.84 3.54
C LEU A 30 3.94 -3.30 4.95
N ALA A 31 3.09 -4.33 5.07
CA ALA A 31 2.76 -4.93 6.37
C ALA A 31 3.97 -5.67 6.97
N ASP A 32 4.71 -6.41 6.16
CA ASP A 32 5.93 -7.10 6.59
C ASP A 32 7.01 -6.10 6.99
N TYR A 33 7.19 -5.03 6.21
CA TYR A 33 8.10 -3.94 6.54
C TYR A 33 7.71 -3.27 7.87
N ALA A 34 6.44 -2.92 8.05
CA ALA A 34 5.97 -2.29 9.28
C ALA A 34 6.21 -3.18 10.51
N LYS A 35 6.04 -4.50 10.36
CA LYS A 35 6.33 -5.47 11.42
C LYS A 35 7.82 -5.53 11.76
N LEU A 36 8.69 -5.55 10.75
CA LEU A 36 10.14 -5.60 10.91
C LEU A 36 10.68 -4.34 11.61
N GLU A 37 10.17 -3.18 11.20
CA GLU A 37 10.60 -1.86 11.70
C GLU A 37 9.84 -1.41 12.96
N HIS A 38 8.97 -2.25 13.52
CA HIS A 38 8.13 -1.93 14.68
C HIS A 38 7.27 -0.65 14.50
N ILE A 39 6.82 -0.41 13.26
CA ILE A 39 5.97 0.72 12.88
C ILE A 39 4.51 0.42 13.25
N GLU A 40 3.88 1.35 13.95
CA GLU A 40 2.46 1.27 14.28
C GLU A 40 1.60 1.91 13.18
N ILE A 41 0.87 1.09 12.42
CA ILE A 41 -0.12 1.57 11.45
C ILE A 41 -1.44 1.88 12.16
N ALA A 42 -1.90 3.12 12.08
CA ALA A 42 -3.20 3.54 12.61
C ALA A 42 -4.35 3.18 11.67
N GLU A 43 -4.15 3.33 10.37
CA GLU A 43 -5.18 3.08 9.35
C GLU A 43 -4.54 2.80 7.98
N ILE A 44 -5.25 2.04 7.15
CA ILE A 44 -4.83 1.67 5.80
C ILE A 44 -5.82 2.26 4.81
N PHE A 45 -5.30 2.96 3.81
CA PHE A 45 -6.06 3.56 2.72
C PHE A 45 -5.64 2.93 1.39
N THR A 46 -6.62 2.63 0.55
CA THR A 46 -6.37 2.11 -0.80
C THR A 46 -7.05 3.00 -1.84
N GLU A 47 -6.40 3.21 -2.98
CA GLU A 47 -7.01 3.88 -4.13
C GLU A 47 -6.72 3.09 -5.41
N SER A 48 -7.79 2.67 -6.09
CA SER A 48 -7.72 2.19 -7.47
C SER A 48 -8.38 3.24 -8.37
N LYS A 49 -7.58 3.93 -9.19
CA LYS A 49 -8.13 4.79 -10.26
C LYS A 49 -7.73 4.19 -11.60
N SER A 50 -8.71 3.73 -12.36
CA SER A 50 -8.55 3.57 -13.80
C SER A 50 -8.50 4.97 -14.42
N ALA A 51 -7.46 5.30 -15.19
CA ALA A 51 -7.52 6.45 -16.06
C ALA A 51 -8.72 6.26 -17.02
N LYS A 52 -9.77 7.04 -16.84
CA LYS A 52 -10.83 7.25 -17.83
C LYS A 52 -10.91 8.73 -18.13
#